data_AF-A0A3D1MZV1-F1
#
_entry.id   AF-A0A3D1MZV1-F1
#
_cell.length_a   1.000
_cell.length_b   1.000
_cell.length_c   1.000
_cell.angle_alpha   90.00
_cell.angle_beta   90.00
_cell.angle_gamma   90.00
#
_symmetry.space_group_name_H-M   'P 1'
#
loop_
_entity.id
_entity.type
_entity.pdbx_description
1 polymer ?
#
loop_
_entity_poly.entity_id
_entity_poly.type
_entity_poly.pdbx_seq_one_letter_code
_entity_poly.pdbx_strand_id
1 'polypeptide(L)'
;MNYVKKNRVPLTSALLAVYLLFSAPMTSAAQPPEPGAWAVAGSSMQGMEDMPGMADEQPGAPEKLTPYQTGVQLYLKGSDGEAISQLEEALRLDASDEKAKRLLLKVMLRAINGNYERNNYAKAHLFIQAARKYFPDNPEVKLLYSAMSESNSAVKQKIPAARPENPPIRLKRTIEVRRSTLAPAPAPAPQKTVQAPAVSMQNPAARAPSGSWPGNAAYLAVTAAALFIFIYSRRKQEKDLLRRIESLQKALVDGEVRNAEIYKELERWKNLEEQNKELSELRKSREERMYLELEKLKAEEEAKIMAELALKRREAERAASPAPEAGKNPFSAPCSQGTGEVSALPAESLPAGGPKCVIPPPACPETGLRPKAGGGVAAGPQENNILKMLAGITPPEREAAWKRIAARAADLYETSPEETIKFLYNLAKDENPLNRASIAGALAVIGAPATLDILFELYNDASMEVRREAIKHLTGLQRNLTVPIDEAYREKIAGCLREEKEKGDWVF
;
A
#
# COMPACT_ATOMS: atom_id res chain seq x y z
N MET A 1 -40.21 8.50 -24.41
CA MET A 1 -39.34 7.45 -23.85
C MET A 1 -39.41 6.23 -24.77
N ASN A 2 -38.46 6.11 -25.70
CA ASN A 2 -38.40 5.02 -26.68
C ASN A 2 -37.29 4.05 -26.28
N TYR A 3 -37.64 2.79 -26.00
CA TYR A 3 -36.68 1.72 -25.73
C TYR A 3 -36.13 1.17 -27.05
N VAL A 4 -34.83 1.38 -27.29
CA VAL A 4 -34.10 0.80 -28.42
C VAL A 4 -33.72 -0.64 -28.10
N LYS A 5 -34.20 -1.57 -28.92
CA LYS A 5 -34.00 -3.02 -28.85
C LYS A 5 -32.58 -3.36 -29.36
N LYS A 6 -31.66 -3.73 -28.46
CA LYS A 6 -30.31 -4.22 -28.81
C LYS A 6 -30.38 -5.67 -29.29
N ASN A 7 -30.12 -5.89 -30.58
CA ASN A 7 -29.90 -7.22 -31.16
C ASN A 7 -28.57 -7.80 -30.65
N ARG A 8 -28.61 -8.99 -30.03
CA ARG A 8 -27.42 -9.81 -29.76
C ARG A 8 -27.20 -10.75 -30.94
N VAL A 9 -26.05 -10.62 -31.59
CA VAL A 9 -25.54 -11.60 -32.57
C VAL A 9 -24.87 -12.74 -31.78
N PRO A 10 -25.11 -14.03 -32.10
CA PRO A 10 -24.52 -15.14 -31.36
C PRO A 10 -23.01 -15.27 -31.66
N LEU A 11 -22.23 -15.30 -30.58
CA LEU A 11 -20.76 -15.36 -30.54
C LEU A 11 -20.16 -16.73 -30.93
N THR A 12 -20.89 -17.55 -31.68
CA THR A 12 -20.49 -18.94 -31.99
C THR A 12 -19.83 -19.10 -33.36
N SER A 13 -19.84 -18.06 -34.19
CA SER A 13 -19.34 -18.12 -35.56
C SER A 13 -17.87 -17.65 -35.71
N ALA A 14 -17.30 -16.99 -34.70
CA ALA A 14 -15.96 -16.39 -34.79
C ALA A 14 -14.81 -17.33 -34.38
N LEU A 15 -15.09 -18.41 -33.64
CA LEU A 15 -14.04 -19.33 -33.17
C LEU A 15 -13.66 -20.43 -34.19
N LEU A 16 -14.47 -20.65 -35.22
CA LEU A 16 -14.21 -21.66 -36.27
C LEU A 16 -13.31 -21.12 -37.40
N ALA A 17 -13.17 -19.81 -37.55
CA ALA A 17 -12.30 -19.20 -38.56
C ALA A 17 -10.81 -19.15 -38.14
N VAL A 18 -10.51 -19.19 -36.84
CA VAL A 18 -9.12 -19.16 -36.34
C VAL A 18 -8.45 -20.54 -36.40
N TYR A 19 -9.22 -21.63 -36.31
CA TYR A 19 -8.67 -22.98 -36.30
C TYR A 19 -8.25 -23.49 -37.69
N LEU A 20 -8.82 -22.94 -38.77
CA LEU A 20 -8.50 -23.34 -40.15
C LEU A 20 -7.30 -22.60 -40.76
N LEU A 21 -6.74 -21.58 -40.08
CA LEU A 21 -5.55 -20.86 -40.56
C LEU A 21 -4.22 -21.43 -40.05
N PHE A 22 -4.23 -22.42 -39.15
CA PHE A 22 -3.01 -23.01 -38.57
C PHE A 22 -2.66 -24.42 -39.06
N SER A 23 -3.34 -24.93 -40.10
CA SER A 23 -3.07 -26.26 -40.66
C SER A 23 -2.54 -26.16 -42.10
N ALA A 24 -1.34 -25.63 -42.26
CA ALA A 24 -0.57 -25.73 -43.50
C ALA A 24 0.69 -26.58 -43.24
N PRO A 25 1.06 -27.52 -44.14
CA PRO A 25 2.25 -28.33 -43.99
C PRO A 25 3.49 -27.50 -44.36
N MET A 26 4.32 -27.16 -43.36
CA MET A 26 5.66 -26.61 -43.57
C MET A 26 6.53 -27.65 -44.27
N THR A 27 6.77 -27.44 -45.55
CA THR A 27 7.76 -28.14 -46.36
C THR A 27 9.12 -27.45 -46.19
N SER A 28 10.11 -28.22 -45.74
CA SER A 28 11.50 -28.25 -46.21
C SER A 28 12.19 -26.93 -46.61
N ALA A 29 13.10 -26.43 -45.77
CA ALA A 29 14.50 -26.09 -46.14
C ALA A 29 15.24 -25.40 -44.99
N ALA A 30 16.18 -26.10 -44.34
CA ALA A 30 17.45 -25.58 -43.81
C ALA A 30 18.15 -26.71 -43.04
N GLN A 31 19.21 -27.27 -43.62
CA GLN A 31 20.09 -28.23 -42.96
C GLN A 31 20.91 -27.54 -41.86
N PRO A 32 21.21 -28.22 -40.73
CA PRO A 32 22.24 -27.79 -39.80
C PRO A 32 23.64 -28.04 -40.40
N PRO A 33 24.64 -27.19 -40.12
CA PRO A 33 26.01 -27.46 -40.54
C PRO A 33 26.58 -28.66 -39.78
N GLU A 34 27.19 -29.59 -40.51
CA GLU A 34 27.87 -30.76 -39.95
C GLU A 34 29.14 -30.37 -39.16
N PRO A 35 29.49 -31.13 -38.11
CA PRO A 35 30.78 -31.04 -37.44
C PRO A 35 31.84 -31.81 -38.24
N GLY A 36 32.49 -31.12 -39.17
CA GLY A 36 33.58 -31.66 -39.99
C GLY A 36 34.96 -31.12 -39.59
N ALA A 37 35.81 -32.03 -39.10
CA ALA A 37 37.24 -32.13 -39.39
C ALA A 37 38.16 -30.89 -39.19
N TRP A 38 38.81 -30.84 -38.02
CA TRP A 38 40.19 -30.36 -37.90
C TRP A 38 41.03 -31.43 -37.21
N ALA A 39 41.41 -32.43 -37.99
CA ALA A 39 42.53 -33.31 -37.69
C ALA A 39 43.64 -33.02 -38.71
N VAL A 40 44.88 -33.09 -38.24
CA VAL A 40 46.16 -33.07 -38.98
C VAL A 40 46.79 -31.70 -39.24
N ALA A 41 47.46 -31.20 -38.20
CA ALA A 41 48.84 -30.73 -38.34
C ALA A 41 49.61 -31.17 -37.10
N GLY A 42 50.19 -32.37 -37.18
CA GLY A 42 51.18 -32.83 -36.21
C GLY A 42 52.46 -32.03 -36.38
N SER A 43 52.86 -31.33 -35.33
CA SER A 43 54.26 -30.95 -35.12
C SER A 43 54.58 -31.15 -33.65
N SER A 44 55.44 -32.14 -33.47
CA SER A 44 56.26 -32.46 -32.32
C SER A 44 56.42 -31.35 -31.28
N MET A 45 55.89 -31.58 -30.09
CA MET A 45 56.52 -31.18 -28.83
C MET A 45 56.49 -32.36 -27.87
N GLN A 46 57.38 -33.30 -28.14
CA GLN A 46 57.90 -34.24 -27.15
C GLN A 46 58.88 -33.44 -26.27
N GLY A 47 58.51 -33.19 -25.02
CA GLY A 47 59.42 -32.56 -24.05
C GLY A 47 58.74 -31.78 -22.94
N MET A 48 57.84 -32.41 -22.18
CA MET A 48 57.43 -31.88 -20.86
C MET A 48 56.79 -33.00 -20.01
N GLU A 49 57.43 -34.16 -19.96
CA GLU A 49 57.19 -35.15 -18.91
C GLU A 49 58.20 -34.85 -17.79
N ASP A 50 57.71 -34.17 -16.74
CA ASP A 50 58.18 -34.25 -15.34
C ASP A 50 57.73 -33.02 -14.56
N MET A 51 56.43 -32.98 -14.21
CA MET A 51 55.92 -32.16 -13.11
C MET A 51 55.27 -33.07 -12.07
N PRO A 52 56.01 -33.50 -11.04
CA PRO A 52 55.47 -34.27 -9.92
C PRO A 52 54.72 -33.31 -8.98
N GLY A 53 53.40 -33.45 -8.87
CA GLY A 53 52.65 -32.67 -7.87
C GLY A 53 51.15 -32.49 -8.05
N MET A 54 50.50 -33.06 -9.07
CA MET A 54 49.04 -33.05 -9.17
C MET A 54 48.46 -34.25 -8.41
N ALA A 55 48.46 -34.15 -7.08
CA ALA A 55 47.68 -35.04 -6.24
C ALA A 55 46.20 -34.75 -6.44
N ASP A 56 45.41 -35.82 -6.58
CA ASP A 56 43.95 -35.83 -6.69
C ASP A 56 43.29 -34.89 -5.66
N GLU A 57 42.85 -33.71 -6.09
CA GLU A 57 41.90 -32.91 -5.32
C GLU A 57 40.53 -33.62 -5.41
N GLN A 58 40.24 -34.42 -4.38
CA GLN A 58 38.88 -34.90 -4.14
C GLN A 58 37.90 -33.72 -4.13
N PRO A 59 36.68 -33.87 -4.70
CA PRO A 59 35.66 -32.83 -4.64
C PRO A 59 35.44 -32.44 -3.17
N GLY A 60 35.86 -31.22 -2.83
CA GLY A 60 36.00 -30.75 -1.46
C GLY A 60 34.74 -31.00 -0.65
N ALA A 61 34.92 -31.58 0.53
CA ALA A 61 33.85 -31.73 1.51
C ALA A 61 33.14 -30.38 1.68
N PRO A 62 31.79 -30.34 1.69
CA PRO A 62 31.04 -29.09 1.73
C PRO A 62 31.56 -28.23 2.88
N GLU A 63 32.04 -27.02 2.56
CA GLU A 63 32.48 -26.07 3.57
C GLU A 63 31.38 -25.92 4.61
N LYS A 64 31.72 -26.24 5.87
CA LYS A 64 30.78 -26.09 6.98
C LYS A 64 30.47 -24.61 7.12
N LEU A 65 29.26 -24.23 6.74
CA LEU A 65 28.76 -22.87 6.89
C LEU A 65 28.95 -22.38 8.32
N THR A 66 29.44 -21.16 8.47
CA THR A 66 29.56 -20.53 9.79
C THR A 66 28.17 -20.38 10.44
N PRO A 67 28.05 -20.37 11.77
CA PRO A 67 26.76 -20.17 12.44
C PRO A 67 26.04 -18.89 11.99
N TYR A 68 26.80 -17.81 11.71
CA TYR A 68 26.25 -16.58 11.15
C TYR A 68 25.61 -16.80 9.76
N GLN A 69 26.33 -17.43 8.82
CA GLN A 69 25.81 -17.72 7.49
C GLN A 69 24.58 -18.63 7.54
N THR A 70 24.60 -19.63 8.42
CA THR A 70 23.46 -20.53 8.66
C THR A 70 22.25 -19.75 9.19
N GLY A 71 22.47 -18.86 10.18
CA GLY A 71 21.44 -17.97 10.71
C GLY A 71 20.82 -17.06 9.64
N VAL A 72 21.63 -16.51 8.73
CA VAL A 72 21.17 -15.68 7.61
C VAL A 72 20.28 -16.49 6.66
N GLN A 73 20.69 -17.71 6.29
CA GLN A 73 19.88 -18.57 5.42
C GLN A 73 18.54 -18.94 6.07
N LEU A 74 18.54 -19.25 7.38
CA LEU A 74 17.32 -19.58 8.12
C LEU A 74 16.36 -18.39 8.22
N TYR A 75 16.90 -17.18 8.41
CA TYR A 75 16.11 -15.95 8.39
C TYR A 75 15.44 -15.72 7.03
N LEU A 76 16.17 -15.93 5.92
CA LEU A 76 15.62 -15.83 4.57
C LEU A 76 14.54 -16.87 4.30
N LYS A 77 14.66 -18.07 4.89
CA LYS A 77 13.63 -19.12 4.86
C LYS A 77 12.43 -18.84 5.77
N GLY A 78 12.44 -17.75 6.55
CA GLY A 78 11.38 -17.39 7.50
C GLY A 78 11.32 -18.26 8.76
N SER A 79 12.40 -19.00 9.04
CA SER A 79 12.52 -19.85 10.23
C SER A 79 13.16 -19.08 11.38
N ASP A 80 12.43 -18.07 11.89
CA ASP A 80 12.98 -17.07 12.82
C ASP A 80 13.54 -17.68 14.13
N GLY A 81 12.93 -18.73 14.67
CA GLY A 81 13.39 -19.37 15.91
C GLY A 81 14.74 -20.09 15.78
N GLU A 82 14.96 -20.79 14.66
CA GLU A 82 16.23 -21.45 14.36
C GLU A 82 17.29 -20.41 14.00
N ALA A 83 16.91 -19.37 13.26
CA ALA A 83 17.79 -18.25 12.93
C ALA A 83 18.29 -17.53 14.19
N ILE A 84 17.42 -17.25 15.16
CA ILE A 84 17.80 -16.67 16.46
C ILE A 84 18.83 -17.56 17.15
N SER A 85 18.60 -18.88 17.21
CA SER A 85 19.50 -19.82 17.88
C SER A 85 20.91 -19.83 17.26
N GLN A 86 21.00 -19.82 15.93
CA GLN A 86 22.27 -19.80 15.20
C GLN A 86 23.00 -18.45 15.32
N LEU A 87 22.26 -17.34 15.36
CA LEU A 87 22.84 -16.00 15.57
C LEU A 87 23.31 -15.78 17.01
N GLU A 88 22.62 -16.36 17.99
CA GLU A 88 23.12 -16.40 19.37
C GLU A 88 24.42 -17.21 19.47
N GLU A 89 24.52 -18.33 18.75
CA GLU A 89 25.75 -19.12 18.68
C GLU A 89 26.89 -18.36 18.00
N ALA A 90 26.60 -17.61 16.93
CA ALA A 90 27.58 -16.71 16.32
C ALA A 90 28.10 -15.65 17.31
N LEU A 91 27.21 -15.04 18.11
CA LEU A 91 27.60 -14.07 19.15
C LEU A 91 28.32 -14.70 20.34
N ARG A 92 28.17 -16.01 20.57
CA ARG A 92 29.00 -16.73 21.56
C ARG A 92 30.42 -16.92 21.07
N LEU A 93 30.61 -17.12 19.76
CA LEU A 93 31.93 -17.24 19.15
C LEU A 93 32.63 -15.87 19.05
N ASP A 94 31.88 -14.84 18.65
CA ASP A 94 32.35 -13.46 18.58
C ASP A 94 31.31 -12.49 19.14
N ALA A 95 31.48 -12.10 20.41
CA ALA A 95 30.60 -11.16 21.09
C ALA A 95 30.69 -9.72 20.54
N SER A 96 31.72 -9.41 19.75
CA SER A 96 31.97 -8.10 19.17
C SER A 96 31.39 -7.93 17.76
N ASP A 97 30.82 -8.99 17.17
CA ASP A 97 30.24 -8.93 15.82
C ASP A 97 28.93 -8.10 15.79
N GLU A 98 29.09 -6.84 15.42
CA GLU A 98 27.98 -5.89 15.24
C GLU A 98 27.00 -6.31 14.12
N LYS A 99 27.44 -7.08 13.12
CA LYS A 99 26.55 -7.57 12.06
C LYS A 99 25.61 -8.64 12.60
N ALA A 100 26.14 -9.59 13.37
CA ALA A 100 25.35 -10.62 14.04
C ALA A 100 24.35 -10.00 15.04
N LYS A 101 24.78 -9.02 15.84
CA LYS A 101 23.89 -8.28 16.76
C LYS A 101 22.74 -7.59 16.04
N ARG A 102 23.03 -6.81 15.00
CA ARG A 102 22.02 -6.09 14.22
C ARG A 102 21.03 -7.05 13.55
N LEU A 103 21.52 -8.16 13.00
CA LEU A 103 20.65 -9.16 12.39
C LEU A 103 19.78 -9.85 13.44
N LEU A 104 20.35 -10.29 14.57
CA LEU A 104 19.63 -10.92 15.67
C LEU A 104 18.48 -10.04 16.17
N LEU A 105 18.72 -8.74 16.38
CA LEU A 105 17.68 -7.79 16.77
C LEU A 105 16.53 -7.76 15.75
N LYS A 106 16.84 -7.67 14.44
CA LYS A 106 15.81 -7.68 13.39
C LYS A 106 15.00 -8.97 13.38
N VAL A 107 15.66 -10.13 13.49
CA VAL A 107 14.97 -11.44 13.55
C VAL A 107 14.07 -11.53 14.78
N MET A 108 14.54 -11.06 15.94
CA MET A 108 13.74 -11.03 17.17
C MET A 108 12.50 -10.15 17.04
N LEU A 109 12.63 -8.92 16.51
CA LEU A 109 11.48 -8.02 16.30
C LEU A 109 10.46 -8.61 15.33
N ARG A 110 10.93 -9.22 14.23
CA ARG A 110 10.06 -9.94 13.29
C ARG A 110 9.33 -11.11 13.96
N ALA A 111 10.04 -11.90 14.76
CA ALA A 111 9.45 -13.02 15.51
C ALA A 111 8.42 -12.55 16.55
N ILE A 112 8.67 -11.43 17.24
CA ILE A 112 7.73 -10.82 18.19
C ILE A 112 6.43 -10.45 17.46
N ASN A 113 6.53 -9.67 16.38
CA ASN A 113 5.37 -9.22 15.61
C ASN A 113 4.59 -10.41 15.03
N GLY A 114 5.29 -11.38 14.43
CA GLY A 114 4.65 -12.57 13.87
C GLY A 114 3.94 -13.44 14.94
N ASN A 115 4.40 -13.43 16.20
CA ASN A 115 3.69 -14.11 17.28
C ASN A 115 2.48 -13.31 17.79
N TYR A 116 2.54 -11.97 17.80
CA TYR A 116 1.38 -11.13 18.09
C TYR A 116 0.27 -11.32 17.07
N GLU A 117 0.61 -11.31 15.78
CA GLU A 117 -0.34 -11.53 14.67
C GLU A 117 -1.04 -12.90 14.79
N ARG A 118 -0.31 -13.92 15.26
CA ARG A 118 -0.84 -15.28 15.49
C ARG A 118 -1.54 -15.45 16.84
N ASN A 119 -1.74 -14.38 17.61
CA ASN A 119 -2.28 -14.39 18.98
C ASN A 119 -1.50 -15.30 19.96
N ASN A 120 -0.21 -15.53 19.69
CA ASN A 120 0.66 -16.31 20.56
C ASN A 120 1.47 -15.39 21.50
N TYR A 121 0.75 -14.69 22.38
CA TYR A 121 1.31 -13.71 23.30
C TYR A 121 2.38 -14.30 24.21
N ALA A 122 2.24 -15.57 24.62
CA ALA A 122 3.22 -16.25 25.47
C ALA A 122 4.59 -16.34 24.79
N LYS A 123 4.65 -16.75 23.52
CA LYS A 123 5.91 -16.79 22.77
C LYS A 123 6.44 -15.39 22.47
N ALA A 124 5.59 -14.43 22.13
CA ALA A 124 6.00 -13.04 21.93
C ALA A 124 6.68 -12.48 23.19
N HIS A 125 6.12 -12.73 24.37
CA HIS A 125 6.71 -12.31 25.65
C HIS A 125 8.09 -12.94 25.90
N LEU A 126 8.28 -14.22 25.57
CA LEU A 126 9.59 -14.88 25.68
C LEU A 126 10.63 -14.18 24.79
N PHE A 127 10.27 -13.85 23.55
CA PHE A 127 11.17 -13.13 22.64
C PHE A 127 11.45 -11.69 23.11
N ILE A 128 10.47 -10.98 23.67
CA ILE A 128 10.68 -9.64 24.25
C ILE A 128 11.67 -9.71 25.43
N GLN A 129 11.55 -10.70 26.29
CA GLN A 129 12.49 -10.90 27.41
C GLN A 129 13.91 -11.22 26.92
N ALA A 130 14.02 -12.09 25.90
CA ALA A 130 15.30 -12.42 25.30
C ALA A 130 15.93 -11.18 24.62
N ALA A 131 15.15 -10.41 23.86
CA ALA A 131 15.60 -9.18 23.22
C ALA A 131 16.12 -8.15 24.24
N ARG A 132 15.44 -8.00 25.38
CA ARG A 132 15.90 -7.12 26.47
C ARG A 132 17.25 -7.53 27.06
N LYS A 133 17.53 -8.84 27.09
CA LYS A 133 18.81 -9.37 27.60
C LYS A 133 19.99 -9.00 26.69
N TYR A 134 19.81 -9.06 25.38
CA TYR A 134 20.86 -8.74 24.41
C TYR A 134 20.93 -7.25 24.05
N PHE A 135 19.80 -6.53 24.10
CA PHE A 135 19.67 -5.15 23.64
C PHE A 135 18.94 -4.26 24.66
N PRO A 136 19.50 -4.06 25.87
CA PRO A 136 18.84 -3.28 26.92
C PRO A 136 18.64 -1.80 26.56
N ASP A 137 19.53 -1.24 25.74
CA ASP A 137 19.53 0.19 25.38
C ASP A 137 18.67 0.50 24.14
N ASN A 138 18.12 -0.52 23.48
CA ASN A 138 17.31 -0.30 22.28
C ASN A 138 15.93 0.27 22.65
N PRO A 139 15.50 1.41 22.06
CA PRO A 139 14.26 2.08 22.43
C PRO A 139 13.01 1.26 22.08
N GLU A 140 13.03 0.51 20.98
CA GLU A 140 11.90 -0.34 20.56
C GLU A 140 11.70 -1.51 21.53
N VAL A 141 12.79 -2.19 21.91
CA VAL A 141 12.76 -3.29 22.89
C VAL A 141 12.27 -2.79 24.25
N LYS A 142 12.72 -1.59 24.67
CA LYS A 142 12.27 -0.96 25.92
C LYS A 142 10.76 -0.67 25.89
N LEU A 143 10.26 -0.12 24.78
CA LEU A 143 8.84 0.17 24.61
C LEU A 143 7.98 -1.11 24.63
N LEU A 144 8.41 -2.15 23.90
CA LEU A 144 7.74 -3.46 23.87
C LEU A 144 7.68 -4.09 25.27
N TYR A 145 8.78 -4.02 26.03
CA TYR A 145 8.83 -4.54 27.38
C TYR A 145 7.91 -3.78 28.34
N SER A 146 7.88 -2.44 28.26
CA SER A 146 6.98 -1.61 29.08
C SER A 146 5.51 -1.97 28.80
N ALA A 147 5.10 -2.02 27.53
CA ALA A 147 3.73 -2.40 27.14
C ALA A 147 3.35 -3.80 27.65
N MET A 148 4.27 -4.78 27.55
CA MET A 148 4.08 -6.11 28.12
C MET A 148 3.92 -6.08 29.65
N SER A 149 4.70 -5.26 30.37
CA SER A 149 4.61 -5.17 31.83
C SER A 149 3.30 -4.54 32.30
N GLU A 150 2.81 -3.52 31.59
CA GLU A 150 1.55 -2.83 31.87
C GLU A 150 0.36 -3.77 31.69
N SER A 151 0.30 -4.50 30.57
CA SER A 151 -0.77 -5.48 30.33
C SER A 151 -0.85 -6.57 31.41
N ASN A 152 0.28 -7.06 31.91
CA ASN A 152 0.31 -8.02 33.02
C ASN A 152 -0.14 -7.41 34.35
N SER A 153 0.15 -6.13 34.60
CA SER A 153 -0.29 -5.43 35.81
C SER A 153 -1.80 -5.19 35.83
N ALA A 154 -2.40 -4.88 34.67
CA ALA A 154 -3.83 -4.65 34.52
C ALA A 154 -4.67 -5.92 34.78
N VAL A 155 -4.15 -7.10 34.41
CA VAL A 155 -4.82 -8.39 34.68
C VAL A 155 -4.86 -8.70 36.18
N LYS A 156 -3.82 -8.33 36.94
CA LYS A 156 -3.78 -8.56 38.40
C LYS A 156 -4.71 -7.65 39.20
N GLN A 157 -5.01 -6.44 38.71
CA GLN A 157 -5.84 -5.48 39.45
C GLN A 157 -7.35 -5.72 39.33
N LYS A 158 -7.81 -6.67 38.51
CA LYS A 158 -9.25 -6.85 38.20
C LYS A 158 -9.87 -8.14 38.74
N ILE A 159 -9.27 -8.78 39.74
CA ILE A 159 -9.95 -9.78 40.56
C ILE A 159 -10.53 -9.05 41.78
N PRO A 160 -11.77 -8.52 41.72
CA PRO A 160 -12.42 -8.00 42.92
C PRO A 160 -12.49 -9.13 43.94
N ALA A 161 -12.03 -8.84 45.16
CA ALA A 161 -12.10 -9.75 46.30
C ALA A 161 -13.49 -10.39 46.35
N ALA A 162 -13.50 -11.72 46.44
CA ALA A 162 -14.68 -12.57 46.35
C ALA A 162 -15.86 -11.99 47.14
N ARG A 163 -16.90 -11.59 46.41
CA ARG A 163 -18.21 -11.32 46.98
C ARG A 163 -18.76 -12.67 47.48
N PRO A 164 -19.20 -12.78 48.75
CA PRO A 164 -19.61 -14.05 49.34
C PRO A 164 -20.77 -14.69 48.55
N GLU A 165 -20.68 -16.01 48.44
CA GLU A 165 -21.49 -16.91 47.63
C GLU A 165 -23.00 -16.76 47.90
N ASN A 166 -23.78 -16.63 46.82
CA ASN A 166 -25.20 -16.94 46.82
C ASN A 166 -25.40 -18.30 46.12
N PRO A 167 -26.28 -19.18 46.64
CA PRO A 167 -26.40 -20.55 46.17
C PRO A 167 -26.94 -20.67 44.74
N PRO A 168 -26.60 -21.77 44.04
CA PRO A 168 -26.73 -21.88 42.59
C PRO A 168 -28.18 -22.02 42.12
N ILE A 169 -28.65 -21.04 41.34
CA ILE A 169 -29.90 -21.16 40.58
C ILE A 169 -29.63 -22.01 39.34
N ARG A 170 -30.21 -23.21 39.36
CA ARG A 170 -30.14 -24.24 38.32
C ARG A 170 -31.05 -23.87 37.15
N LEU A 171 -30.55 -23.10 36.19
CA LEU A 171 -31.27 -22.83 34.93
C LEU A 171 -30.99 -23.94 33.90
N LYS A 172 -32.00 -24.80 33.69
CA LYS A 172 -32.09 -25.73 32.57
C LYS A 172 -32.19 -24.93 31.27
N ARG A 173 -31.17 -24.97 30.42
CA ARG A 173 -31.22 -24.41 29.06
C ARG A 173 -31.39 -25.54 28.06
N THR A 174 -32.61 -25.69 27.56
CA THR A 174 -32.96 -26.56 26.44
C THR A 174 -32.31 -26.01 25.19
N ILE A 175 -31.39 -26.77 24.59
CA ILE A 175 -30.79 -26.47 23.29
C ILE A 175 -31.69 -27.12 22.23
N GLU A 176 -32.49 -26.31 21.55
CA GLU A 176 -33.27 -26.74 20.40
C GLU A 176 -32.38 -26.67 19.15
N VAL A 177 -31.87 -27.84 18.74
CA VAL A 177 -31.07 -28.02 17.52
C VAL A 177 -32.01 -27.95 16.32
N ARG A 178 -32.11 -26.77 15.69
CA ARG A 178 -32.83 -26.60 14.44
C ARG A 178 -31.97 -27.11 13.28
N ARG A 179 -32.16 -28.39 12.93
CA ARG A 179 -31.56 -29.07 11.78
C ARG A 179 -32.20 -28.51 10.50
N SER A 180 -31.48 -27.64 9.80
CA SER A 180 -31.90 -27.14 8.48
C SER A 180 -31.57 -28.20 7.43
N THR A 181 -32.58 -28.96 6.99
CA THR A 181 -32.51 -29.85 5.84
C THR A 181 -32.55 -29.02 4.56
N LEU A 182 -31.38 -28.76 3.97
CA LEU A 182 -31.27 -28.24 2.61
C LEU A 182 -31.45 -29.41 1.62
N ALA A 183 -32.47 -29.32 0.77
CA ALA A 183 -32.79 -30.31 -0.24
C ALA A 183 -31.68 -30.39 -1.32
N PRO A 184 -31.36 -31.59 -1.84
CA PRO A 184 -30.40 -31.75 -2.92
C PRO A 184 -30.98 -31.22 -4.25
N ALA A 185 -30.15 -30.49 -4.99
CA ALA A 185 -30.47 -29.98 -6.32
C ALA A 185 -30.68 -31.13 -7.33
N PRO A 186 -31.61 -31.00 -8.29
CA PRO A 186 -31.92 -32.05 -9.26
C PRO A 186 -30.77 -32.24 -10.26
N ALA A 187 -30.46 -33.51 -10.53
CA ALA A 187 -29.46 -33.93 -11.50
C ALA A 187 -29.78 -33.41 -12.92
N PRO A 188 -28.77 -33.00 -13.71
CA PRO A 188 -28.99 -32.61 -15.10
C PRO A 188 -29.36 -33.82 -15.97
N ALA A 189 -30.41 -33.64 -16.78
CA ALA A 189 -30.96 -34.64 -17.68
C ALA A 189 -29.94 -35.13 -18.73
N PRO A 190 -30.03 -36.40 -19.18
CA PRO A 190 -29.12 -36.97 -20.16
C PRO A 190 -29.29 -36.30 -21.52
N GLN A 191 -28.21 -35.72 -22.04
CA GLN A 191 -28.19 -35.15 -23.38
C GLN A 191 -28.25 -36.27 -24.44
N LYS A 192 -29.21 -36.10 -25.34
CA LYS A 192 -29.50 -36.93 -26.51
C LYS A 192 -28.26 -37.06 -27.40
N THR A 193 -27.77 -38.30 -27.53
CA THR A 193 -26.74 -38.67 -28.50
C THR A 193 -27.24 -38.40 -29.92
N VAL A 194 -26.68 -37.37 -30.58
CA VAL A 194 -26.89 -37.11 -32.00
C VAL A 194 -26.10 -38.15 -32.78
N GLN A 195 -26.80 -39.06 -33.45
CA GLN A 195 -26.24 -40.01 -34.40
C GLN A 195 -25.69 -39.25 -35.62
N ALA A 196 -24.41 -39.44 -35.90
CA ALA A 196 -23.78 -38.99 -37.14
C ALA A 196 -24.17 -39.91 -38.31
N PRO A 197 -24.30 -39.38 -39.54
CA PRO A 197 -24.75 -40.14 -40.69
C PRO A 197 -23.70 -41.17 -41.14
N ALA A 198 -24.17 -42.40 -41.34
CA ALA A 198 -23.41 -43.49 -41.93
C ALA A 198 -23.04 -43.17 -43.38
N VAL A 199 -21.78 -42.79 -43.62
CA VAL A 199 -21.19 -42.79 -44.95
C VAL A 199 -20.85 -44.23 -45.30
N SER A 200 -21.74 -44.84 -46.08
CA SER A 200 -21.53 -46.10 -46.78
C SER A 200 -20.42 -45.92 -47.81
N MET A 201 -19.21 -46.39 -47.50
CA MET A 201 -18.17 -46.58 -48.50
C MET A 201 -18.28 -47.98 -49.09
N GLN A 202 -18.51 -48.00 -50.39
CA GLN A 202 -18.50 -49.18 -51.24
C GLN A 202 -17.14 -49.89 -51.13
N ASN A 203 -17.24 -51.20 -50.95
CA ASN A 203 -16.17 -52.15 -50.79
C ASN A 203 -15.65 -52.56 -52.18
N PRO A 204 -14.43 -52.18 -52.62
CA PRO A 204 -13.85 -52.77 -53.81
C PRO A 204 -13.31 -54.15 -53.45
N ALA A 205 -13.93 -55.18 -54.02
CA ALA A 205 -13.50 -56.57 -53.94
C ALA A 205 -12.06 -56.72 -54.47
N ALA A 206 -11.08 -56.67 -53.57
CA ALA A 206 -9.70 -56.97 -53.89
C ALA A 206 -9.48 -58.49 -53.74
N ARG A 207 -9.14 -59.13 -54.87
CA ARG A 207 -8.68 -60.52 -54.96
C ARG A 207 -7.57 -60.78 -53.95
N ALA A 208 -7.80 -61.74 -53.05
CA ALA A 208 -6.79 -62.25 -52.13
C ALA A 208 -5.73 -63.06 -52.90
N PRO A 209 -4.43 -62.73 -52.81
CA PRO A 209 -3.37 -63.62 -53.24
C PRO A 209 -3.23 -64.77 -52.22
N SER A 210 -3.58 -65.98 -52.63
CA SER A 210 -3.35 -67.22 -51.87
C SER A 210 -1.86 -67.59 -51.90
N GLY A 211 -1.06 -66.82 -51.17
CA GLY A 211 0.37 -67.09 -50.95
C GLY A 211 0.59 -67.49 -49.49
N SER A 212 0.75 -68.79 -49.22
CA SER A 212 1.14 -69.32 -47.91
C SER A 212 2.61 -68.97 -47.61
N TRP A 213 2.85 -67.74 -47.14
CA TRP A 213 4.18 -67.29 -46.74
C TRP A 213 4.30 -67.28 -45.20
N PRO A 214 5.29 -67.97 -44.61
CA PRO A 214 5.50 -68.03 -43.15
C PRO A 214 5.88 -66.68 -42.50
N GLY A 215 5.97 -65.59 -43.26
CA GLY A 215 6.25 -64.23 -42.76
C GLY A 215 5.05 -63.48 -42.15
N ASN A 216 3.80 -63.94 -42.37
CA ASN A 216 2.61 -63.23 -41.88
C ASN A 216 2.47 -63.26 -40.35
N ALA A 217 2.97 -64.31 -39.69
CA ALA A 217 2.92 -64.42 -38.23
C ALA A 217 3.81 -63.37 -37.53
N ALA A 218 4.99 -63.09 -38.09
CA ALA A 218 5.91 -62.08 -37.54
C ALA A 218 5.33 -60.67 -37.68
N TYR A 219 4.70 -60.37 -38.83
CA TYR A 219 4.06 -59.08 -39.05
C TYR A 219 2.89 -58.83 -38.08
N LEU A 220 2.04 -59.85 -37.85
CA LEU A 220 0.94 -59.76 -36.87
C LEU A 220 1.44 -59.56 -35.43
N ALA A 221 2.57 -60.16 -35.06
CA ALA A 221 3.15 -59.97 -33.74
C ALA A 221 3.66 -58.52 -33.55
N VAL A 222 4.32 -57.94 -34.56
CA VAL A 222 4.81 -56.56 -34.53
C VAL A 222 3.66 -55.56 -34.48
N THR A 223 2.59 -55.76 -35.26
CA THR A 223 1.43 -54.85 -35.24
C THR A 223 0.67 -54.95 -33.91
N ALA A 224 0.52 -56.15 -33.34
CA ALA A 224 -0.09 -56.33 -32.02
C ALA A 224 0.73 -55.63 -30.92
N ALA A 225 2.06 -55.73 -30.96
CA ALA A 225 2.94 -55.04 -30.01
C ALA A 225 2.83 -53.51 -30.14
N ALA A 226 2.82 -52.98 -31.37
CA ALA A 226 2.64 -51.54 -31.61
C ALA A 226 1.28 -51.02 -31.10
N LEU A 227 0.19 -51.77 -31.35
CA LEU A 227 -1.13 -51.45 -30.82
C LEU A 227 -1.17 -51.49 -29.29
N PHE A 228 -0.50 -52.46 -28.67
CA PHE A 228 -0.43 -52.54 -27.21
C PHE A 228 0.31 -51.34 -26.61
N ILE A 229 1.45 -50.93 -27.19
CA ILE A 229 2.19 -49.74 -26.78
C ILE A 229 1.33 -48.48 -26.93
N PHE A 230 0.59 -48.35 -28.04
CA PHE A 230 -0.30 -47.22 -28.29
C PHE A 230 -1.48 -47.16 -27.29
N ILE A 231 -2.11 -48.30 -26.99
CA ILE A 231 -3.18 -48.36 -26.00
C ILE A 231 -2.65 -48.04 -24.60
N TYR A 232 -1.46 -48.55 -24.26
CA TYR A 232 -0.79 -48.26 -22.99
C TYR A 232 -0.45 -46.77 -22.85
N SER A 233 0.11 -46.14 -23.89
CA SER A 233 0.43 -44.71 -23.88
C SER A 233 -0.83 -43.85 -23.78
N ARG A 234 -1.92 -44.22 -24.48
CA ARG A 234 -3.21 -43.53 -24.37
C ARG A 234 -3.80 -43.62 -22.96
N ARG A 235 -3.75 -44.80 -22.32
CA ARG A 235 -4.19 -44.98 -20.92
C ARG A 235 -3.34 -44.19 -19.93
N LYS A 236 -2.03 -44.05 -20.19
CA LYS A 236 -1.14 -43.22 -19.37
C LYS A 236 -1.50 -41.74 -19.51
N GLN A 237 -1.70 -41.26 -20.74
CA GLN A 237 -2.14 -39.88 -21.01
C GLN A 237 -3.49 -39.56 -20.34
N GLU A 238 -4.44 -40.49 -20.37
CA GLU A 238 -5.74 -40.33 -19.72
C GLU A 238 -5.61 -40.17 -18.21
N LYS A 239 -4.77 -40.99 -17.55
CA LYS A 239 -4.49 -40.85 -16.12
C LYS A 239 -3.83 -39.52 -15.78
N ASP A 240 -2.88 -39.06 -16.61
CA ASP A 240 -2.22 -37.77 -16.39
C ASP A 240 -3.18 -36.59 -16.60
N LEU A 241 -4.11 -36.69 -17.56
CA LEU A 241 -5.18 -35.71 -17.76
C LEU A 241 -6.13 -35.67 -16.56
N LEU A 242 -6.55 -36.82 -16.04
CA LEU A 242 -7.41 -36.89 -14.84
C LEU A 242 -6.74 -36.25 -13.62
N ARG A 243 -5.45 -36.53 -13.39
CA ARG A 243 -4.67 -35.87 -12.31
C ARG A 243 -4.59 -34.36 -12.49
N ARG A 244 -4.42 -33.88 -13.72
CA ARG A 244 -4.42 -32.43 -14.00
C ARG A 244 -5.79 -31.81 -13.71
N ILE A 245 -6.89 -32.47 -14.11
CA ILE A 245 -8.24 -32.00 -13.81
C ILE A 245 -8.48 -31.93 -12.30
N GLU A 246 -8.10 -32.97 -11.56
CA GLU A 246 -8.22 -33.00 -10.09
C GLU A 246 -7.39 -31.88 -9.43
N SER A 247 -6.16 -31.66 -9.91
CA SER A 247 -5.32 -30.56 -9.42
C SER A 247 -5.91 -29.17 -9.69
N LEU A 248 -6.54 -28.97 -10.85
CA LEU A 248 -7.21 -27.72 -11.20
C LEU A 248 -8.48 -27.51 -10.38
N GLN A 249 -9.26 -28.57 -10.13
CA GLN A 249 -10.43 -28.51 -9.25
C GLN A 249 -10.03 -28.14 -7.82
N LYS A 250 -8.95 -28.75 -7.30
CA LYS A 250 -8.42 -28.39 -5.97
C LYS A 250 -7.94 -26.94 -5.93
N ALA A 251 -7.21 -26.49 -6.94
CA ALA A 251 -6.76 -25.10 -7.04
C ALA A 251 -7.93 -24.10 -7.10
N LEU A 252 -9.04 -24.47 -7.77
CA LEU A 252 -10.25 -23.65 -7.82
C LEU A 252 -10.90 -23.51 -6.44
N VAL A 253 -11.06 -24.63 -5.72
CA VAL A 253 -11.61 -24.63 -4.34
C VAL A 253 -10.71 -23.85 -3.39
N ASP A 254 -9.38 -24.04 -3.45
CA ASP A 254 -8.43 -23.28 -2.65
C ASP A 254 -8.50 -21.77 -2.98
N GLY A 255 -8.75 -21.43 -4.24
CA GLY A 255 -9.00 -20.05 -4.69
C GLY A 255 -10.26 -19.45 -4.09
N GLU A 256 -11.36 -20.20 -4.03
CA GLU A 256 -12.62 -19.76 -3.39
C GLU A 256 -12.45 -19.52 -1.89
N VAL A 257 -11.70 -20.39 -1.20
CA VAL A 257 -11.39 -20.22 0.24
C VAL A 257 -10.57 -18.96 0.48
N ARG A 258 -9.53 -18.71 -0.33
CA ARG A 258 -8.73 -17.48 -0.24
C ARG A 258 -9.57 -16.23 -0.52
N ASN A 259 -10.44 -16.28 -1.52
CA ASN A 259 -11.35 -15.17 -1.81
C ASN A 259 -12.30 -14.90 -0.63
N ALA A 260 -12.84 -15.94 0.00
CA ALA A 260 -13.68 -15.79 1.19
C ALA A 260 -12.91 -15.18 2.39
N GLU A 261 -11.62 -15.48 2.54
CA GLU A 261 -10.76 -14.87 3.55
C GLU A 261 -10.52 -13.38 3.28
N ILE A 262 -10.25 -13.01 2.02
CA ILE A 262 -10.12 -11.60 1.60
C ILE A 262 -11.39 -10.81 1.89
N TYR A 263 -12.59 -11.37 1.65
CA TYR A 263 -13.84 -10.69 1.99
C TYR A 263 -14.01 -10.46 3.49
N LYS A 264 -13.60 -11.43 4.33
CA LYS A 264 -13.62 -11.27 5.80
C LYS A 264 -12.65 -10.20 6.26
N GLU A 265 -11.47 -10.11 5.66
CA GLU A 265 -10.52 -9.04 5.96
C GLU A 265 -11.10 -7.67 5.56
N LEU A 266 -11.70 -7.57 4.38
CA LEU A 266 -12.33 -6.34 3.91
C LEU A 266 -13.48 -5.87 4.81
N GLU A 267 -14.23 -6.80 5.39
CA GLU A 267 -15.26 -6.51 6.40
C GLU A 267 -14.65 -6.03 7.72
N ARG A 268 -13.52 -6.61 8.16
CA ARG A 268 -12.77 -6.09 9.34
C ARG A 268 -12.27 -4.67 9.11
N TRP A 269 -11.77 -4.36 7.91
CA TRP A 269 -11.32 -3.02 7.55
C TRP A 269 -12.45 -2.00 7.57
N LYS A 270 -13.63 -2.35 7.05
CA LYS A 270 -14.83 -1.49 7.12
C LYS A 270 -15.23 -1.20 8.56
N ASN A 271 -15.25 -2.22 9.42
CA ASN A 271 -15.56 -2.02 10.85
C ASN A 271 -14.52 -1.13 11.54
N LEU A 272 -13.25 -1.23 11.15
CA LEU A 272 -12.17 -0.40 11.71
C LEU A 272 -12.27 1.06 11.22
N GLU A 273 -12.70 1.29 9.98
CA GLU A 273 -13.00 2.62 9.45
C GLU A 273 -14.16 3.27 10.20
N GLU A 274 -15.22 2.50 10.50
CA GLU A 274 -16.36 2.96 11.28
C GLU A 274 -15.97 3.32 12.72
N GLN A 275 -15.17 2.47 13.39
CA GLN A 275 -14.62 2.78 14.71
C GLN A 275 -13.75 4.04 14.72
N ASN A 276 -12.93 4.25 13.68
CA ASN A 276 -12.12 5.46 13.56
C ASN A 276 -12.98 6.70 13.34
N LYS A 277 -14.08 6.58 12.60
CA LYS A 277 -15.05 7.65 12.42
C LYS A 277 -15.71 8.03 13.75
N GLU A 278 -16.21 7.06 14.50
CA GLU A 278 -16.77 7.27 15.86
C GLU A 278 -15.75 7.95 16.79
N LEU A 279 -14.49 7.49 16.76
CA LEU A 279 -13.43 8.07 17.59
C LEU A 279 -13.09 9.51 17.18
N SER A 280 -13.18 9.83 15.89
CA SER A 280 -13.00 11.20 15.39
C SER A 280 -14.15 12.13 15.82
N GLU A 281 -15.39 11.63 15.83
CA GLU A 281 -16.56 12.38 16.31
C GLU A 281 -16.50 12.61 17.81
N LEU A 282 -16.04 11.63 18.59
CA LEU A 282 -15.77 11.80 20.03
C LEU A 282 -14.68 12.84 20.31
N ARG A 283 -13.62 12.88 19.50
CA ARG A 283 -12.57 13.92 19.63
C ARG A 283 -13.13 15.31 19.35
N LYS A 284 -13.89 15.48 18.27
CA LYS A 284 -14.56 16.76 17.94
C LYS A 284 -15.53 17.20 19.04
N SER A 285 -16.37 16.29 19.55
CA SER A 285 -17.28 16.61 20.66
C SER A 285 -16.54 17.00 21.94
N ARG A 286 -15.39 16.37 22.22
CA ARG A 286 -14.53 16.75 23.35
C ARG A 286 -13.91 18.13 23.16
N GLU A 287 -13.46 18.46 21.95
CA GLU A 287 -12.93 19.78 21.60
C GLU A 287 -14.00 20.85 21.74
N GLU A 288 -15.22 20.64 21.22
CA GLU A 288 -16.35 21.55 21.35
C GLU A 288 -16.71 21.83 22.82
N ARG A 289 -16.71 20.80 23.68
CA ARG A 289 -16.91 20.99 25.13
C ARG A 289 -15.83 21.85 25.75
N MET A 290 -14.58 21.63 25.37
CA MET A 290 -13.45 22.43 25.87
C MET A 290 -13.56 23.90 25.42
N TYR A 291 -13.99 24.16 24.18
CA TYR A 291 -14.25 25.52 23.69
C TYR A 291 -15.36 26.21 24.49
N LEU A 292 -16.47 25.51 24.76
CA LEU A 292 -17.56 26.06 25.57
C LEU A 292 -17.15 26.32 27.02
N GLU A 293 -16.29 25.48 27.61
CA GLU A 293 -15.72 25.72 28.94
C GLU A 293 -14.80 26.94 28.96
N LEU A 294 -13.95 27.10 27.94
CA LEU A 294 -13.10 28.28 27.79
C LEU A 294 -13.92 29.57 27.60
N GLU A 295 -15.00 29.51 26.84
CA GLU A 295 -15.91 30.66 26.65
C GLU A 295 -16.62 31.04 27.95
N LYS A 296 -17.04 30.06 28.75
CA LYS A 296 -17.61 30.32 30.09
C LYS A 296 -16.59 30.97 31.03
N LEU A 297 -15.37 30.44 31.09
CA LEU A 297 -14.30 31.03 31.91
C LEU A 297 -13.99 32.47 31.48
N LYS A 298 -13.94 32.72 30.18
CA LYS A 298 -13.75 34.07 29.63
C LYS A 298 -14.88 35.01 30.03
N ALA A 299 -16.14 34.58 29.92
CA ALA A 299 -17.30 35.39 30.32
C ALA A 299 -17.31 35.66 31.84
N GLU A 300 -16.90 34.70 32.67
CA GLU A 300 -16.75 34.89 34.12
C GLU A 300 -15.65 35.90 34.47
N GLU A 301 -14.51 35.86 33.77
CA GLU A 301 -13.44 36.84 33.93
C GLU A 301 -13.85 38.24 33.48
N GLU A 302 -14.50 38.37 32.32
CA GLU A 302 -15.03 39.65 31.84
C GLU A 302 -16.06 40.24 32.82
N ALA A 303 -16.95 39.41 33.38
CA ALA A 303 -17.91 39.84 34.40
C ALA A 303 -17.22 40.33 35.69
N LYS A 304 -16.15 39.67 36.14
CA LYS A 304 -15.35 40.11 37.30
C LYS A 304 -14.70 41.48 37.03
N ILE A 305 -14.11 41.67 35.86
CA ILE A 305 -13.50 42.95 35.46
C ILE A 305 -14.56 44.07 35.44
N MET A 306 -15.74 43.80 34.87
CA MET A 306 -16.83 44.77 34.84
C MET A 306 -17.36 45.12 36.24
N ALA A 307 -17.47 44.15 37.13
CA ALA A 307 -17.86 44.38 38.52
C ALA A 307 -16.82 45.22 39.29
N GLU A 308 -15.52 44.95 39.09
CA GLU A 308 -14.44 45.72 39.70
C GLU A 308 -14.45 47.19 39.19
N LEU A 309 -14.62 47.39 37.89
CA LEU A 309 -14.74 48.74 37.30
C LEU A 309 -15.96 49.50 37.84
N ALA A 310 -17.10 48.82 38.00
CA ALA A 310 -18.30 49.42 38.58
C ALA A 310 -18.10 49.82 40.05
N LEU A 311 -17.36 49.02 40.82
CA LEU A 311 -17.01 49.33 42.21
C LEU A 311 -16.10 50.57 42.27
N LYS A 312 -15.04 50.61 41.46
CA LYS A 312 -14.15 51.78 41.35
C LYS A 312 -14.89 53.05 40.94
N ARG A 313 -15.87 52.94 40.03
CA ARG A 313 -16.72 54.08 39.64
C ARG A 313 -17.55 54.60 40.82
N ARG A 314 -18.15 53.72 41.62
CA ARG A 314 -18.90 54.12 42.83
C ARG A 314 -17.99 54.77 43.89
N GLU A 315 -16.77 54.28 44.06
CA GLU A 315 -15.79 54.90 44.95
C GLU A 315 -15.37 56.29 44.46
N ALA A 316 -15.13 56.45 43.16
CA ALA A 316 -14.84 57.75 42.55
C ALA A 316 -16.02 58.74 42.70
N GLU A 317 -17.26 58.29 42.52
CA GLU A 317 -18.47 59.10 42.75
C GLU A 317 -18.61 59.53 44.22
N ARG A 318 -18.30 58.64 45.17
CA ARG A 318 -18.27 58.98 46.61
C ARG A 318 -17.18 60.00 46.93
N ALA A 319 -16.01 59.88 46.31
CA ALA A 319 -14.89 60.82 46.51
C ALA A 319 -15.17 62.19 45.85
N ALA A 320 -15.90 62.21 44.74
CA ALA A 320 -16.27 63.43 44.02
C ALA A 320 -17.48 64.15 44.62
N SER A 321 -18.31 63.50 45.43
CA SER A 321 -19.44 64.13 46.12
C SER A 321 -18.89 65.14 47.15
N PRO A 322 -19.02 66.46 46.91
CA PRO A 322 -18.51 67.46 47.83
C PRO A 322 -19.22 67.29 49.18
N ALA A 323 -18.44 67.28 50.26
CA ALA A 323 -18.98 67.22 51.62
C ALA A 323 -20.09 68.28 51.76
N PRO A 324 -21.26 67.93 52.31
CA PRO A 324 -22.35 68.89 52.45
C PRO A 324 -21.86 70.04 53.32
N GLU A 325 -21.64 71.20 52.69
CA GLU A 325 -21.30 72.42 53.40
C GLU A 325 -22.45 72.75 54.35
N ALA A 326 -22.18 72.59 55.63
CA ALA A 326 -23.09 72.90 56.70
C ALA A 326 -23.29 74.41 56.80
N GLY A 327 -24.39 74.90 56.22
CA GLY A 327 -25.18 75.99 56.80
C GLY A 327 -25.15 77.34 56.08
N LYS A 328 -26.32 77.76 55.56
CA LYS A 328 -27.18 78.84 56.13
C LYS A 328 -28.25 79.28 55.12
N ASN A 329 -29.51 78.91 55.36
CA ASN A 329 -30.63 79.81 55.71
C ASN A 329 -32.01 79.24 55.33
N PRO A 330 -33.05 79.55 56.11
CA PRO A 330 -34.42 79.14 55.87
C PRO A 330 -35.18 80.22 55.08
N PHE A 331 -35.94 79.85 54.06
CA PHE A 331 -37.09 80.65 53.65
C PHE A 331 -38.17 79.77 53.01
N SER A 332 -39.39 80.20 53.25
CA SER A 332 -40.61 79.42 53.37
C SER A 332 -41.52 79.48 52.14
N ALA A 333 -42.20 78.34 51.90
CA ALA A 333 -43.60 78.20 51.41
C ALA A 333 -43.91 78.51 49.92
N PRO A 334 -45.15 78.25 49.41
CA PRO A 334 -45.84 76.95 49.32
C PRO A 334 -46.58 76.72 47.96
N CYS A 335 -47.23 75.54 47.83
CA CYS A 335 -48.39 75.23 46.97
C CYS A 335 -48.25 75.25 45.43
N SER A 336 -48.55 74.12 44.78
CA SER A 336 -49.81 73.96 44.03
C SER A 336 -49.95 72.57 43.41
N GLN A 337 -51.18 72.08 43.49
CA GLN A 337 -51.72 70.87 42.89
C GLN A 337 -51.74 70.96 41.36
N GLY A 338 -51.72 69.82 40.67
CA GLY A 338 -51.94 69.76 39.23
C GLY A 338 -52.04 68.33 38.72
N THR A 339 -53.24 67.77 38.83
CA THR A 339 -53.75 66.61 38.10
C THR A 339 -53.50 66.71 36.60
N GLY A 340 -53.23 65.58 35.92
CA GLY A 340 -53.08 65.57 34.46
C GLY A 340 -52.83 64.18 33.89
N GLU A 341 -53.88 63.37 33.88
CA GLU A 341 -54.11 62.25 32.97
C GLU A 341 -53.99 62.69 31.48
N VAL A 342 -53.77 61.71 30.58
CA VAL A 342 -53.93 61.69 29.09
C VAL A 342 -52.67 61.08 28.45
N SER A 343 -52.66 59.81 28.02
CA SER A 343 -53.24 59.21 26.80
C SER A 343 -52.28 59.20 25.60
N ALA A 344 -52.13 57.99 25.04
CA ALA A 344 -51.92 57.62 23.64
C ALA A 344 -50.78 58.24 22.79
N LEU A 345 -49.90 57.34 22.30
CA LEU A 345 -49.37 57.14 20.92
C LEU A 345 -49.64 58.26 19.88
N PRO A 346 -48.72 58.52 18.91
CA PRO A 346 -48.22 57.47 18.00
C PRO A 346 -46.79 57.63 17.47
N ALA A 347 -46.42 56.61 16.68
CA ALA A 347 -45.19 56.44 15.91
C ALA A 347 -44.72 57.70 15.18
N GLU A 348 -43.41 57.98 15.30
CA GLU A 348 -42.70 58.93 14.45
C GLU A 348 -41.52 58.21 13.78
N SER A 349 -41.62 58.14 12.47
CA SER A 349 -40.68 57.60 11.50
C SER A 349 -39.34 58.35 11.53
N LEU A 350 -38.24 57.61 11.70
CA LEU A 350 -36.90 58.13 11.45
C LEU A 350 -36.62 58.22 9.94
N PRO A 351 -36.05 59.34 9.46
CA PRO A 351 -35.78 59.56 8.05
C PRO A 351 -34.54 58.77 7.58
N ALA A 352 -34.69 58.14 6.41
CA ALA A 352 -33.58 57.74 5.57
C ALA A 352 -32.83 59.01 5.11
N GLY A 353 -31.56 59.15 5.51
CA GLY A 353 -30.77 60.32 5.16
C GLY A 353 -29.35 60.25 5.69
N GLY A 354 -28.62 59.17 5.36
CA GLY A 354 -27.18 59.12 5.63
C GLY A 354 -26.44 60.16 4.76
N PRO A 355 -25.58 61.02 5.34
CA PRO A 355 -24.74 61.90 4.55
C PRO A 355 -23.73 61.06 3.77
N LYS A 356 -23.74 61.20 2.44
CA LYS A 356 -22.64 60.78 1.56
C LYS A 356 -21.37 61.48 2.03
N CYS A 357 -20.54 60.77 2.78
CA CYS A 357 -19.15 61.12 2.98
C CYS A 357 -18.42 60.85 1.66
N VAL A 358 -18.44 61.84 0.77
CA VAL A 358 -17.53 61.89 -0.38
C VAL A 358 -16.18 62.32 0.19
N ILE A 359 -15.36 61.34 0.51
CA ILE A 359 -13.92 61.53 0.71
C ILE A 359 -13.33 61.72 -0.69
N PRO A 360 -12.80 62.90 -1.06
CA PRO A 360 -12.04 63.02 -2.29
C PRO A 360 -10.71 62.25 -2.12
N PRO A 361 -10.29 61.43 -3.10
CA PRO A 361 -8.99 60.81 -3.04
C PRO A 361 -7.90 61.89 -3.14
N PRO A 362 -6.82 61.79 -2.35
CA PRO A 362 -5.70 62.72 -2.45
C PRO A 362 -5.01 62.58 -3.80
N ALA A 363 -4.70 63.72 -4.39
CA ALA A 363 -3.99 63.87 -5.64
C ALA A 363 -2.67 63.08 -5.67
N CYS A 364 -2.52 62.25 -6.70
CA CYS A 364 -1.23 61.71 -7.09
C CYS A 364 -0.35 62.84 -7.65
N PRO A 365 0.90 63.00 -7.21
CA PRO A 365 1.86 63.78 -7.97
C PRO A 365 2.26 63.01 -9.23
N GLU A 366 2.09 63.65 -10.38
CA GLU A 366 2.69 63.25 -11.64
C GLU A 366 4.22 63.25 -11.52
N THR A 367 4.83 62.08 -11.68
CA THR A 367 6.24 61.98 -12.07
C THR A 367 6.40 60.90 -13.14
N GLY A 368 6.58 61.36 -14.37
CA GLY A 368 7.76 61.04 -15.17
C GLY A 368 8.03 59.58 -15.53
N LEU A 369 7.62 59.23 -16.75
CA LEU A 369 8.23 58.26 -17.66
C LEU A 369 9.65 57.78 -17.33
N ARG A 370 9.81 56.47 -17.08
CA ARG A 370 10.92 55.65 -17.64
C ARG A 370 10.61 54.14 -17.53
N PRO A 371 10.80 53.34 -18.60
CA PRO A 371 10.58 51.90 -18.55
C PRO A 371 11.81 51.22 -17.95
N LYS A 372 11.63 50.38 -16.93
CA LYS A 372 12.64 49.42 -16.49
C LYS A 372 12.03 48.04 -16.32
N ALA A 373 12.77 47.07 -16.86
CA ALA A 373 12.48 45.66 -17.01
C ALA A 373 11.82 45.00 -15.80
N GLY A 374 10.92 44.06 -16.11
CA GLY A 374 10.14 43.28 -15.15
C GLY A 374 11.00 42.55 -14.12
N GLY A 375 10.72 42.83 -12.85
CA GLY A 375 11.07 41.98 -11.73
C GLY A 375 9.94 41.01 -11.46
N GLY A 376 10.12 39.74 -11.84
CA GLY A 376 9.28 38.65 -11.35
C GLY A 376 9.40 38.57 -9.84
N VAL A 377 8.25 38.56 -9.16
CA VAL A 377 8.16 38.34 -7.71
C VAL A 377 8.61 36.89 -7.47
N ALA A 378 9.83 36.73 -6.95
CA ALA A 378 10.41 35.43 -6.66
C ALA A 378 9.67 34.76 -5.49
N ALA A 379 9.11 33.57 -5.73
CA ALA A 379 8.48 32.68 -4.74
C ALA A 379 9.48 32.03 -3.75
N GLY A 380 10.58 32.70 -3.40
CA GLY A 380 11.73 32.13 -2.71
C GLY A 380 11.65 31.84 -1.20
N PRO A 381 10.79 32.48 -0.36
CA PRO A 381 10.86 32.23 1.08
C PRO A 381 10.04 31.03 1.57
N GLN A 382 8.97 30.66 0.87
CA GLN A 382 7.98 29.71 1.39
C GLN A 382 8.35 28.24 1.10
N GLU A 383 9.01 27.97 -0.02
CA GLU A 383 9.44 26.62 -0.45
C GLU A 383 10.50 26.03 0.50
N ASN A 384 11.48 26.84 0.92
CA ASN A 384 12.53 26.43 1.85
C ASN A 384 12.00 26.06 3.25
N ASN A 385 10.88 26.66 3.67
CA ASN A 385 10.27 26.35 4.97
C ASN A 385 9.56 24.99 4.97
N ILE A 386 8.97 24.59 3.84
CA ILE A 386 8.31 23.28 3.71
C ILE A 386 9.36 22.17 3.83
N LEU A 387 10.48 22.29 3.13
CA LEU A 387 11.56 21.29 3.14
C LEU A 387 12.18 21.12 4.53
N LYS A 388 12.36 22.21 5.27
CA LYS A 388 12.93 22.17 6.63
C LYS A 388 12.00 21.48 7.64
N MET A 389 10.68 21.62 7.48
CA MET A 389 9.71 20.90 8.32
C MET A 389 9.68 19.39 8.03
N LEU A 390 9.92 18.97 6.78
CA LEU A 390 9.88 17.56 6.39
C LEU A 390 11.08 16.74 6.88
N ALA A 391 12.21 17.38 7.20
CA ALA A 391 13.43 16.70 7.64
C ALA A 391 13.29 15.99 9.01
N GLY A 392 12.43 16.50 9.90
CA GLY A 392 12.17 15.92 11.22
C GLY A 392 11.08 14.84 11.26
N ILE A 393 10.42 14.58 10.14
CA ILE A 393 9.26 13.68 10.06
C ILE A 393 9.71 12.23 9.96
N THR A 394 8.99 11.35 10.66
CA THR A 394 9.22 9.89 10.63
C THR A 394 9.10 9.34 9.20
N PRO A 395 9.82 8.26 8.83
CA PRO A 395 9.76 7.69 7.48
C PRO A 395 8.34 7.48 6.91
N PRO A 396 7.35 6.92 7.65
CA PRO A 396 6.01 6.70 7.10
C PRO A 396 5.23 8.01 6.86
N GLU A 397 5.35 8.99 7.76
CA GLU A 397 4.71 10.29 7.59
C GLU A 397 5.35 11.11 6.46
N ARG A 398 6.65 10.92 6.25
CA ARG A 398 7.40 11.53 5.15
C ARG A 398 6.91 11.01 3.81
N GLU A 399 6.77 9.68 3.64
CA GLU A 399 6.16 9.10 2.44
C GLU A 399 4.73 9.62 2.21
N ALA A 400 3.93 9.73 3.27
CA ALA A 400 2.57 10.28 3.17
C ALA A 400 2.56 11.78 2.81
N ALA A 401 3.52 12.56 3.28
CA ALA A 401 3.70 13.95 2.86
C ALA A 401 4.08 14.04 1.37
N TRP A 402 4.98 13.17 0.90
CA TRP A 402 5.38 13.14 -0.50
C TRP A 402 4.25 12.73 -1.44
N LYS A 403 3.44 11.74 -1.07
CA LYS A 403 2.23 11.39 -1.83
C LYS A 403 1.27 12.57 -1.97
N ARG A 404 1.13 13.40 -0.92
CA ARG A 404 0.31 14.62 -0.97
C ARG A 404 0.92 15.69 -1.88
N ILE A 405 2.23 15.85 -1.87
CA ILE A 405 2.93 16.77 -2.78
C ILE A 405 2.79 16.30 -4.22
N ALA A 406 2.93 14.99 -4.49
CA ALA A 406 2.74 14.43 -5.82
C ALA A 406 1.32 14.65 -6.35
N ALA A 407 0.29 14.42 -5.52
CA ALA A 407 -1.10 14.71 -5.90
C ALA A 407 -1.30 16.21 -6.22
N ARG A 408 -0.81 17.11 -5.36
CA ARG A 408 -0.92 18.56 -5.61
C ARG A 408 -0.14 19.02 -6.84
N ALA A 409 1.00 18.41 -7.13
CA ALA A 409 1.76 18.71 -8.33
C ALA A 409 1.00 18.30 -9.59
N ALA A 410 0.26 17.18 -9.56
CA ALA A 410 -0.63 16.79 -10.65
C ALA A 410 -1.78 17.81 -10.82
N ASP A 411 -2.42 18.24 -9.73
CA ASP A 411 -3.46 19.28 -9.77
C ASP A 411 -2.92 20.61 -10.32
N LEU A 412 -1.70 20.99 -9.92
CA LEU A 412 -1.04 22.21 -10.41
C LEU A 412 -0.68 22.09 -11.90
N TYR A 413 -0.30 20.90 -12.37
CA TYR A 413 0.00 20.66 -13.77
C TYR A 413 -1.22 20.88 -14.67
N GLU A 414 -2.43 20.51 -14.22
CA GLU A 414 -3.66 20.76 -14.96
C GLU A 414 -3.96 22.25 -15.16
N THR A 415 -3.53 23.09 -14.21
CA THR A 415 -3.78 24.55 -14.26
C THR A 415 -2.63 25.34 -14.91
N SER A 416 -1.39 24.92 -14.69
CA SER A 416 -0.17 25.64 -15.06
C SER A 416 0.97 24.67 -15.39
N PRO A 417 0.92 24.01 -16.57
CA PRO A 417 1.86 22.93 -16.90
C PRO A 417 3.31 23.41 -16.99
N GLU A 418 3.55 24.59 -17.58
CA GLU A 418 4.90 25.13 -17.77
C GLU A 418 5.59 25.47 -16.43
N GLU A 419 4.86 26.13 -15.52
CA GLU A 419 5.37 26.48 -14.19
C GLU A 419 5.61 25.23 -13.34
N THR A 420 4.69 24.26 -13.43
CA THR A 420 4.81 22.98 -12.71
C THR A 420 6.02 22.19 -13.20
N ILE A 421 6.23 22.06 -14.51
CA ILE A 421 7.40 21.38 -15.07
C ILE A 421 8.68 22.08 -14.61
N LYS A 422 8.73 23.42 -14.66
CA LYS A 422 9.90 24.19 -14.22
C LYS A 422 10.20 23.99 -12.73
N PHE A 423 9.16 23.98 -11.89
CA PHE A 423 9.29 23.70 -10.46
C PHE A 423 9.82 22.28 -10.20
N LEU A 424 9.23 21.27 -10.84
CA LEU A 424 9.67 19.88 -10.73
C LEU A 424 11.09 19.68 -11.23
N TYR A 425 11.48 20.36 -12.31
CA TYR A 425 12.85 20.33 -12.84
C TYR A 425 13.87 20.92 -11.86
N ASN A 426 13.53 22.04 -11.21
CA ASN A 426 14.40 22.63 -10.19
C ASN A 426 14.57 21.69 -8.99
N LEU A 427 13.50 21.05 -8.53
CA LEU A 427 13.56 20.05 -7.46
C LEU A 427 14.35 18.80 -7.87
N ALA A 428 14.31 18.40 -9.14
CA ALA A 428 15.12 17.30 -9.67
C ALA A 428 16.62 17.59 -9.62
N LYS A 429 17.01 18.85 -9.46
CA LYS A 429 18.40 19.29 -9.32
C LYS A 429 18.78 19.72 -7.91
N ASP A 430 17.90 19.51 -6.94
CA ASP A 430 18.17 19.83 -5.55
C ASP A 430 19.39 19.03 -5.04
N GLU A 431 20.22 19.63 -4.19
CA GLU A 431 21.41 18.96 -3.66
C GLU A 431 21.06 17.73 -2.80
N ASN A 432 19.89 17.76 -2.13
CA ASN A 432 19.45 16.69 -1.26
C ASN A 432 18.83 15.53 -2.06
N PRO A 433 19.42 14.32 -2.02
CA PRO A 433 18.89 13.16 -2.75
C PRO A 433 17.47 12.79 -2.32
N LEU A 434 17.06 13.08 -1.08
CA LEU A 434 15.71 12.79 -0.62
C LEU A 434 14.65 13.66 -1.31
N ASN A 435 14.99 14.92 -1.60
CA ASN A 435 14.12 15.83 -2.35
C ASN A 435 14.01 15.40 -3.82
N ARG A 436 15.12 14.95 -4.41
CA ARG A 436 15.13 14.41 -5.78
C ARG A 436 14.35 13.10 -5.89
N ALA A 437 14.48 12.20 -4.91
CA ALA A 437 13.75 10.93 -4.89
C ALA A 437 12.24 11.16 -4.73
N SER A 438 11.83 12.14 -3.92
CA SER A 438 10.41 12.35 -3.60
C SER A 438 9.57 12.84 -4.78
N ILE A 439 10.17 13.55 -5.74
CA ILE A 439 9.46 14.02 -6.93
C ILE A 439 9.24 12.93 -7.99
N ALA A 440 9.96 11.80 -7.92
CA ALA A 440 9.83 10.72 -8.90
C ALA A 440 8.38 10.22 -9.01
N GLY A 441 7.67 10.15 -7.88
CA GLY A 441 6.25 9.79 -7.86
C GLY A 441 5.33 10.82 -8.51
N ALA A 442 5.61 12.11 -8.31
CA ALA A 442 4.85 13.19 -8.95
C ALA A 442 5.00 13.15 -10.47
N LEU A 443 6.25 13.00 -10.95
CA LEU A 443 6.57 12.90 -12.37
C LEU A 443 5.84 11.72 -13.03
N ALA A 444 5.82 10.56 -12.37
CA ALA A 444 5.14 9.38 -12.87
C ALA A 444 3.60 9.49 -12.87
N VAL A 445 3.02 10.20 -11.90
CA VAL A 445 1.57 10.44 -11.88
C VAL A 445 1.14 11.35 -13.02
N ILE A 446 1.93 12.38 -13.33
CA ILE A 446 1.64 13.31 -14.43
C ILE A 446 1.81 12.59 -15.79
N GLY A 447 2.91 11.86 -15.98
CA GLY A 447 3.11 11.01 -17.16
C GLY A 447 3.22 11.76 -18.50
N ALA A 448 3.39 13.08 -18.49
CA ALA A 448 3.62 13.88 -19.69
C ALA A 448 5.05 13.67 -20.22
N PRO A 449 5.30 13.80 -21.54
CA PRO A 449 6.62 13.58 -22.13
C PRO A 449 7.76 14.32 -21.42
N ALA A 450 7.58 15.62 -21.17
CA ALA A 450 8.57 16.43 -20.45
C ALA A 450 8.85 15.93 -19.02
N THR A 451 7.83 15.44 -18.30
CA THR A 451 8.02 14.87 -16.96
C THR A 451 8.68 13.49 -16.99
N LEU A 452 8.45 12.71 -18.04
CA LEU A 452 9.10 11.42 -18.23
C LEU A 452 10.59 11.58 -18.53
N ASP A 453 10.97 12.61 -19.30
CA ASP A 453 12.38 12.93 -19.54
C ASP A 453 13.13 13.21 -18.22
N ILE A 454 12.53 14.03 -17.33
CA ILE A 454 13.08 14.28 -15.98
C ILE A 454 13.16 12.97 -15.18
N LEU A 455 12.16 12.10 -15.27
CA LEU A 455 12.18 10.81 -14.58
C LEU A 455 13.31 9.89 -15.07
N PHE A 456 13.65 9.94 -16.37
CA PHE A 456 14.82 9.25 -16.92
C PHE A 456 16.15 9.89 -16.54
N GLU A 457 16.20 11.20 -16.28
CA GLU A 457 17.37 11.83 -15.67
C GLU A 457 17.58 11.30 -14.24
N LEU A 458 16.50 11.20 -13.44
CA LEU A 458 16.55 10.63 -12.08
C LEU A 458 16.91 9.14 -12.05
N TYR A 459 16.54 8.38 -13.09
CA TYR A 459 16.99 6.99 -13.29
C TYR A 459 18.52 6.88 -13.37
N ASN A 460 19.20 7.91 -13.89
CA ASN A 460 20.65 7.98 -14.00
C ASN A 460 21.31 8.81 -12.88
N ASP A 461 20.57 9.13 -11.81
CA ASP A 461 21.09 9.94 -10.70
C ASP A 461 22.28 9.26 -10.02
N ALA A 462 23.23 10.02 -9.48
CA ALA A 462 24.38 9.47 -8.75
C ALA A 462 23.96 8.71 -7.47
N SER A 463 22.87 9.15 -6.82
CA SER A 463 22.34 8.53 -5.60
C SER A 463 21.53 7.26 -5.89
N MET A 464 21.91 6.17 -5.24
CA MET A 464 21.17 4.90 -5.30
C MET A 464 19.70 5.04 -4.88
N GLU A 465 19.40 5.89 -3.89
CA GLU A 465 18.04 6.07 -3.38
C GLU A 465 17.12 6.70 -4.42
N VAL A 466 17.65 7.70 -5.16
CA VAL A 466 16.92 8.38 -6.23
C VAL A 466 16.66 7.44 -7.39
N ARG A 467 17.70 6.71 -7.85
CA ARG A 467 17.56 5.70 -8.90
C ARG A 467 16.51 4.65 -8.53
N ARG A 468 16.54 4.19 -7.28
CA ARG A 468 15.61 3.18 -6.79
C ARG A 468 14.16 3.66 -6.86
N GLU A 469 13.89 4.88 -6.42
CA GLU A 469 12.55 5.44 -6.44
C GLU A 469 12.07 5.72 -7.88
N ALA A 470 12.96 6.20 -8.76
CA ALA A 470 12.65 6.36 -10.18
C ALA A 470 12.23 5.02 -10.84
N ILE A 471 13.00 3.95 -10.63
CA ILE A 471 12.73 2.63 -11.22
C ILE A 471 11.44 2.01 -10.66
N LYS A 472 11.17 2.18 -9.36
CA LYS A 472 9.90 1.78 -8.75
C LYS A 472 8.71 2.43 -9.45
N HIS A 473 8.80 3.72 -9.74
CA HIS A 473 7.73 4.45 -10.45
C HIS A 473 7.65 4.11 -11.94
N LEU A 474 8.78 3.89 -12.63
CA LEU A 474 8.81 3.37 -14.01
C LEU A 474 8.15 1.99 -14.11
N THR A 475 8.39 1.11 -13.13
CA THR A 475 7.73 -0.19 -13.02
C THR A 475 6.22 -0.04 -12.83
N GLY A 476 5.80 0.93 -12.00
CA GLY A 476 4.40 1.28 -11.81
C GLY A 476 3.73 1.72 -13.11
N LEU A 477 4.39 2.59 -13.88
CA LEU A 477 3.91 3.06 -15.19
C LEU A 477 3.79 1.93 -16.21
N GLN A 478 4.75 1.00 -16.24
CA GLN A 478 4.68 -0.16 -17.14
C GLN A 478 3.47 -1.05 -16.85
N ARG A 479 3.14 -1.23 -15.57
CA ARG A 479 1.98 -2.04 -15.14
C ARG A 479 0.66 -1.29 -15.30
N ASN A 480 0.68 0.02 -15.11
CA ASN A 480 -0.53 0.83 -15.12
C ASN A 480 -0.81 1.43 -16.50
N LEU A 481 -1.68 0.76 -17.26
CA LEU A 481 -2.11 1.19 -18.58
C LEU A 481 -3.10 2.38 -18.56
N THR A 482 -3.53 2.86 -17.39
CA THR A 482 -4.52 3.95 -17.30
C THR A 482 -3.95 5.31 -17.65
N VAL A 483 -2.65 5.51 -17.45
CA VAL A 483 -1.97 6.78 -17.80
C VAL A 483 -1.72 6.78 -19.31
N PRO A 484 -2.19 7.80 -20.05
CA PRO A 484 -1.97 7.90 -21.49
C PRO A 484 -0.52 8.28 -21.76
N ILE A 485 0.33 7.27 -21.93
CA ILE A 485 1.75 7.41 -22.28
C ILE A 485 1.93 7.01 -23.74
N ASP A 486 2.73 7.79 -24.46
CA ASP A 486 3.13 7.52 -25.84
C ASP A 486 3.93 6.20 -25.95
N GLU A 487 3.75 5.49 -27.06
CA GLU A 487 4.30 4.14 -27.24
C GLU A 487 5.83 4.14 -27.22
N ALA A 488 6.45 5.18 -27.78
CA ALA A 488 7.91 5.35 -27.74
C ALA A 488 8.46 5.38 -26.30
N TYR A 489 7.73 6.03 -25.39
CA TYR A 489 8.10 6.05 -23.96
C TYR A 489 7.85 4.71 -23.29
N ARG A 490 6.79 3.97 -23.66
CA ARG A 490 6.55 2.61 -23.12
C ARG A 490 7.67 1.66 -23.49
N GLU A 491 8.16 1.71 -24.73
CA GLU A 491 9.30 0.92 -25.17
C GLU A 491 10.58 1.30 -24.41
N LYS A 492 10.83 2.60 -24.23
CA LYS A 492 11.97 3.11 -23.44
C LYS A 492 11.92 2.63 -21.98
N ILE A 493 10.75 2.73 -21.34
CA ILE A 493 10.51 2.21 -19.97
C ILE A 493 10.82 0.71 -19.91
N ALA A 494 10.27 -0.07 -20.86
CA ALA A 494 10.51 -1.52 -20.91
C ALA A 494 12.00 -1.85 -21.14
N GLY A 495 12.70 -1.05 -21.95
CA GLY A 495 14.15 -1.14 -22.16
C GLY A 495 14.94 -0.97 -20.87
N CYS A 496 14.73 0.14 -20.16
CA CYS A 496 15.40 0.43 -18.88
C CYS A 496 15.13 -0.67 -17.84
N LEU A 497 13.88 -1.14 -17.73
CA LEU A 497 13.53 -2.19 -16.76
C LEU A 497 14.15 -3.55 -17.09
N ARG A 498 14.39 -3.86 -18.38
CA ARG A 498 15.14 -5.07 -18.77
C ARG A 498 16.62 -4.94 -18.43
N GLU A 499 17.23 -3.79 -18.74
CA GLU A 499 18.63 -3.51 -18.42
C GLU A 499 18.91 -3.66 -16.92
N GLU A 500 18.05 -3.08 -16.08
CA GLU A 500 18.16 -3.21 -14.62
C GLU A 500 17.96 -4.65 -14.12
N LYS A 501 17.10 -5.44 -14.80
CA LYS A 501 16.92 -6.86 -14.50
C LYS A 501 18.16 -7.68 -14.87
N GLU A 502 18.85 -7.34 -15.94
CA GLU A 502 20.08 -8.00 -16.38
C GLU A 502 21.27 -7.67 -15.48
N LYS A 503 21.36 -6.45 -14.96
CA LYS A 503 22.37 -6.05 -13.98
C LYS A 503 22.29 -6.87 -12.68
N GLY A 504 21.12 -7.42 -12.36
CA GLY A 504 20.93 -8.24 -11.16
C GLY A 504 20.94 -7.46 -9.84
N ASP A 505 21.08 -6.14 -9.90
CA ASP A 505 21.08 -5.24 -8.73
C ASP A 505 19.67 -5.04 -8.12
N TRP A 506 18.65 -5.69 -8.69
CA TRP A 506 17.25 -5.54 -8.32
C TRP A 506 16.66 -6.78 -7.63
N VAL A 507 16.77 -6.82 -6.30
CA VAL A 507 15.92 -7.62 -5.42
C VAL A 507 15.47 -6.78 -4.23
N PHE A 508 14.19 -6.38 -4.23
CA PHE A 508 13.39 -6.18 -3.01
C PHE A 508 11.97 -6.67 -3.24
#